data_AF-A0A2J7ZPH7-F1
#
_entry.id   AF-A0A2J7ZPH7-F1
#
_cell.length_a   1.000
_cell.length_b   1.000
_cell.length_c   1.000
_cell.angle_alpha   90.00
_cell.angle_beta   90.00
_cell.angle_gamma   90.00
#
_symmetry.space_group_name_H-M   'P 1'
#
loop_
_entity.id
_entity.type
_entity.pdbx_description
1 polymer ?
#
loop_
_entity_poly.entity_id
_entity_poly.type
_entity_poly.pdbx_seq_one_letter_code
_entity_poly.pdbx_strand_id
1 'polypeptide(L)'
;ALACDANQGFQDIVNIQVHAVNGVKVHNLQHLATLVEGCAEEYVRFDLEWKRVIVLHTASARAAMPDILRANCIPAPHSEGLLAEPLLLPSDLAATRQPDMADSEVVGTEEAVAVGEQRARL
;
A
#
# COMPACT_ATOMS: atom_id res chain seq x y z
N ALA A 1 12.93 -17.08 7.07
CA ALA A 1 12.19 -15.80 7.06
C ALA A 1 13.13 -14.73 6.55
N LEU A 2 12.65 -13.77 5.75
CA LEU A 2 13.47 -12.66 5.19
C LEU A 2 13.78 -11.57 6.24
N ALA A 3 13.91 -11.97 7.51
CA ALA A 3 14.06 -11.04 8.63
C ALA A 3 15.45 -10.41 8.64
N CYS A 4 15.51 -9.11 8.87
CA CYS A 4 16.72 -8.32 9.01
C CYS A 4 16.46 -7.12 9.92
N ASP A 5 17.51 -6.43 10.35
CA ASP A 5 17.38 -5.24 11.19
C ASP A 5 16.54 -4.14 10.52
N ALA A 6 16.59 -4.04 9.19
CA ALA A 6 15.82 -3.05 8.43
C ALA A 6 14.30 -3.32 8.41
N ASN A 7 13.84 -4.55 8.67
CA ASN A 7 12.41 -4.91 8.70
C ASN A 7 11.93 -5.45 10.05
N GLN A 8 12.68 -5.16 11.11
CA GLN A 8 12.31 -5.53 12.47
C GLN A 8 10.94 -4.93 12.84
N GLY A 9 10.07 -5.74 13.44
CA GLY A 9 8.69 -5.36 13.77
C GLY A 9 7.67 -5.57 12.64
N PHE A 10 8.12 -5.93 11.43
CA PHE A 10 7.25 -6.23 10.28
C PHE A 10 7.23 -7.72 9.90
N GLN A 11 7.72 -8.59 10.79
CA GLN A 11 7.95 -10.02 10.52
C GLN A 11 6.65 -10.83 10.37
N ASP A 12 5.58 -10.41 11.04
CA ASP A 12 4.29 -11.10 11.05
C ASP A 12 3.36 -10.65 9.90
N ILE A 13 3.88 -9.86 8.96
CA ILE A 13 3.10 -9.35 7.83
C ILE A 13 3.04 -10.40 6.73
N VAL A 14 1.86 -10.99 6.57
CA VAL A 14 1.59 -12.04 5.58
C VAL A 14 0.30 -11.73 4.83
N ASN A 15 0.33 -11.86 3.50
CA ASN A 15 -0.84 -11.73 2.61
C ASN A 15 -1.68 -10.45 2.84
N ILE A 16 -1.03 -9.28 2.94
CA ILE A 16 -1.70 -7.98 3.10
C ILE A 16 -1.61 -7.18 1.80
N GLN A 17 -2.72 -6.56 1.39
CA GLN A 17 -2.75 -5.70 0.21
C GLN A 17 -2.05 -4.35 0.47
N VAL A 18 -1.23 -3.90 -0.50
CA VAL A 18 -0.66 -2.55 -0.53
C VAL A 18 -1.60 -1.63 -1.32
N HIS A 19 -2.03 -0.52 -0.72
CA HIS A 19 -2.90 0.46 -1.35
C HIS A 19 -2.12 1.63 -1.96
N ALA A 20 -1.17 2.19 -1.20
CA ALA A 20 -0.39 3.35 -1.65
C ALA A 20 1.08 3.28 -1.23
N VAL A 21 1.94 3.94 -1.99
CA VAL A 21 3.34 4.21 -1.63
C VAL A 21 3.55 5.73 -1.63
N ASN A 22 4.02 6.28 -0.51
CA ASN A 22 4.19 7.72 -0.30
C ASN A 22 2.92 8.53 -0.69
N GLY A 23 1.73 7.97 -0.42
CA GLY A 23 0.44 8.56 -0.76
C GLY A 23 0.00 8.42 -2.23
N VAL A 24 0.82 7.80 -3.09
CA VAL A 24 0.46 7.48 -4.49
C VAL A 24 -0.19 6.10 -4.57
N LYS A 25 -1.36 6.02 -5.18
CA LYS A 25 -2.10 4.76 -5.32
C LYS A 25 -1.33 3.74 -6.15
N VAL A 26 -1.26 2.51 -5.63
CA VAL A 26 -0.70 1.37 -6.34
C VAL A 26 -1.78 0.73 -7.22
N HIS A 27 -1.42 0.45 -8.48
CA HIS A 27 -2.34 -0.11 -9.47
C HIS A 27 -1.94 -1.52 -9.91
N ASN A 28 -0.64 -1.76 -10.05
CA ASN A 28 -0.09 -3.05 -10.44
C ASN A 28 1.32 -3.22 -9.83
N LEU A 29 1.88 -4.43 -9.96
CA LEU A 29 3.19 -4.75 -9.36
C LEU A 29 4.34 -3.97 -10.03
N GLN A 30 4.27 -3.74 -11.34
CA GLN A 30 5.26 -2.95 -12.07
C GLN A 30 5.27 -1.49 -11.57
N HIS A 31 4.10 -0.94 -11.26
CA HIS A 31 3.92 0.41 -10.75
C HIS A 31 4.48 0.52 -9.35
N LEU A 32 4.17 -0.45 -8.49
CA LEU A 32 4.78 -0.56 -7.17
C LEU A 32 6.31 -0.58 -7.25
N ALA A 33 6.87 -1.45 -8.10
CA ALA A 33 8.31 -1.56 -8.26
C ALA A 33 8.93 -0.25 -8.76
N THR A 34 8.28 0.43 -9.71
CA THR A 34 8.74 1.71 -10.24
C THR A 34 8.69 2.83 -9.19
N LEU A 35 7.63 2.88 -8.37
CA LEU A 35 7.51 3.85 -7.27
C LEU A 35 8.59 3.65 -6.21
N VAL A 36 8.88 2.39 -5.86
CA VAL A 36 9.92 2.06 -4.89
C VAL A 36 11.32 2.35 -5.46
N GLU A 37 11.57 1.99 -6.73
CA GLU A 37 12.87 2.23 -7.35
C GLU A 37 13.15 3.71 -7.59
N GLY A 38 12.13 4.48 -7.99
CA GLY A 38 12.21 5.93 -8.15
C GLY A 38 12.17 6.72 -6.85
N CYS A 39 11.97 6.09 -5.69
CA CYS A 39 11.92 6.77 -4.40
C CYS A 39 13.30 7.30 -4.02
N ALA A 40 13.43 8.63 -4.02
CA ALA A 40 14.60 9.37 -3.55
C ALA A 40 14.42 9.95 -2.13
N GLU A 41 13.29 9.68 -1.49
CA GLU A 41 12.99 10.14 -0.13
C GLU A 41 13.74 9.29 0.91
N GLU A 42 14.03 9.89 2.07
CA GLU A 42 14.72 9.23 3.19
C GLU A 42 13.94 8.01 3.70
N TYR A 43 12.61 8.12 3.69
CA TYR A 43 11.70 7.06 4.10
C TYR A 43 10.77 6.69 2.94
N VAL A 44 10.51 5.40 2.81
CA VAL A 44 9.43 4.88 1.97
C VAL A 44 8.29 4.42 2.88
N ARG A 45 7.09 4.93 2.60
CA ARG A 45 5.87 4.64 3.32
C ARG A 45 4.97 3.74 2.47
N PHE A 46 4.56 2.60 3.01
CA PHE A 46 3.55 1.72 2.44
C PHE A 46 2.27 1.82 3.25
N ASP A 47 1.19 2.25 2.62
CA ASP A 47 -0.15 2.18 3.19
C ASP A 47 -0.78 0.84 2.81
N LEU A 48 -1.16 0.07 3.82
CA LEU A 48 -1.66 -1.29 3.71
C LEU A 48 -3.15 -1.37 4.04
N GLU A 49 -3.71 -2.56 3.85
CA GLU A 49 -5.04 -2.93 4.35
C GLU A 49 -5.18 -2.69 5.87
N TRP A 50 -6.41 -2.43 6.31
CA TRP A 50 -6.78 -2.15 7.71
C TRP A 50 -6.09 -0.93 8.32
N LYS A 51 -5.82 0.10 7.50
CA LYS A 51 -5.18 1.35 7.93
C LYS A 51 -3.79 1.13 8.56
N ARG A 52 -3.15 -0.01 8.27
CA ARG A 52 -1.78 -0.29 8.70
C ARG A 52 -0.81 0.49 7.81
N VAL A 53 0.26 0.99 8.40
CA VAL A 53 1.29 1.73 7.69
C VAL A 53 2.65 1.13 8.05
N ILE A 54 3.45 0.84 7.03
CA ILE A 54 4.86 0.48 7.17
C ILE A 54 5.69 1.67 6.71
N VAL A 55 6.70 2.04 7.48
CA VAL A 55 7.69 3.03 7.07
C VAL A 55 9.06 2.38 7.18
N LEU A 56 9.83 2.39 6.09
CA LEU A 56 11.19 1.88 6.03
C LEU A 56 12.13 3.02 5.68
N HIS A 57 13.33 3.01 6.27
CA HIS A 57 14.41 3.90 5.83
C HIS A 57 14.98 3.40 4.50
N THR A 58 14.84 4.19 3.44
CA THR A 58 15.14 3.79 2.05
C THR A 58 16.59 3.33 1.90
N ALA A 59 17.54 4.09 2.45
CA ALA A 59 18.96 3.75 2.31
C ALA A 59 19.34 2.49 3.09
N SER A 60 18.79 2.30 4.31
CA SER A 60 19.06 1.08 5.10
C SER A 60 18.45 -0.15 4.46
N ALA A 61 17.21 -0.05 3.94
CA ALA A 61 16.55 -1.15 3.25
C ALA A 61 17.33 -1.58 1.99
N ARG A 62 17.81 -0.61 1.19
CA ARG A 62 18.64 -0.88 0.01
C ARG A 62 20.00 -1.50 0.38
N ALA A 63 20.62 -1.03 1.47
CA ALA A 63 21.89 -1.59 1.94
C ALA A 63 21.74 -3.03 2.47
N ALA A 64 20.62 -3.36 3.12
CA ALA A 64 20.34 -4.69 3.65
C ALA A 64 19.91 -5.71 2.57
N MET A 65 19.38 -5.24 1.43
CA MET A 65 18.87 -6.08 0.34
C MET A 65 19.84 -7.20 -0.11
N PRO A 66 21.12 -6.95 -0.48
CA PRO A 66 22.01 -8.01 -0.94
C PRO A 66 22.26 -9.11 0.10
N ASP A 67 22.29 -8.74 1.39
CA ASP A 67 22.54 -9.70 2.47
C ASP A 67 21.30 -10.58 2.72
N ILE A 68 20.10 -10.01 2.65
CA ILE A 68 18.83 -10.75 2.75
C ILE A 68 18.72 -11.77 1.62
N LEU A 69 19.01 -11.35 0.37
CA LEU A 69 18.94 -12.24 -0.79
C LEU A 69 19.92 -13.41 -0.65
N ARG A 70 21.17 -13.11 -0.25
CA ARG A 70 22.23 -14.13 -0.06
C ARG A 70 21.85 -15.12 1.04
N ALA A 71 21.35 -14.64 2.18
CA ALA A 71 20.97 -15.50 3.31
C ALA A 71 19.80 -16.44 2.98
N ASN A 72 18.98 -16.10 2.00
CA ASN A 72 17.79 -16.89 1.61
C ASN A 72 17.94 -17.58 0.24
N CYS A 73 19.15 -17.62 -0.32
CA CYS A 73 19.44 -18.23 -1.62
C CYS A 73 18.56 -17.70 -2.76
N ILE A 74 18.21 -16.41 -2.73
CA ILE A 74 17.40 -15.76 -3.77
C ILE A 74 18.36 -15.16 -4.82
N PRO A 75 18.24 -15.55 -6.10
CA PRO A 75 19.22 -15.15 -7.12
C PRO A 75 19.06 -13.70 -7.59
N ALA A 76 17.84 -13.15 -7.54
CA ALA A 76 17.55 -11.80 -8.03
C ALA A 76 16.49 -11.09 -7.15
N PRO A 77 16.56 -9.76 -7.00
CA PRO A 77 15.61 -8.99 -6.18
C PRO A 77 14.21 -8.88 -6.81
N HIS A 78 14.09 -9.05 -8.12
CA HIS A 78 12.83 -8.96 -8.86
C HIS A 78 12.80 -10.00 -9.99
N SER A 79 11.61 -10.28 -10.52
CA SER A 79 11.45 -11.16 -11.68
C SER A 79 12.01 -10.49 -12.95
N GLU A 80 12.41 -11.32 -13.91
CA GLU A 80 12.78 -10.85 -15.25
C GLU A 80 11.59 -10.12 -15.90
N GLY A 81 11.85 -9.04 -16.61
CA GLY A 81 10.82 -8.23 -17.29
C GLY A 81 10.06 -7.23 -16.41
N LEU A 82 10.11 -7.34 -15.07
CA LEU A 82 9.30 -6.48 -14.19
C LEU A 82 9.58 -4.98 -14.39
N LEU A 83 10.85 -4.60 -14.49
CA LEU A 83 11.29 -3.22 -14.70
C LEU A 83 11.67 -2.92 -16.16
N ALA A 84 11.57 -3.91 -17.05
CA ALA A 84 12.08 -3.80 -18.42
C ALA A 84 11.04 -3.19 -19.38
N GLU A 85 9.76 -3.45 -19.14
CA GLU A 85 8.67 -2.90 -19.94
C GLU A 85 8.24 -1.53 -19.42
N PRO A 86 7.92 -0.58 -20.32
CA PRO A 86 7.39 0.72 -19.91
C PRO A 86 6.01 0.55 -19.29
N LEU A 87 5.76 1.24 -18.18
CA LEU A 87 4.45 1.28 -17.53
C LEU A 87 3.37 1.74 -18.52
N LEU A 88 2.54 0.82 -18.99
CA LEU A 88 1.34 1.11 -19.78
C LEU A 88 0.17 1.52 -18.88
N LEU A 89 0.41 2.46 -17.97
CA LEU A 89 -0.66 3.03 -17.16
C LEU A 89 -1.23 4.27 -17.87
N PRO A 90 -2.56 4.35 -17.99
CA PRO A 90 -3.22 5.60 -18.36
C PRO A 90 -2.75 6.76 -17.48
N SER A 91 -2.47 7.91 -18.10
CA SER A 91 -1.88 9.09 -17.42
C SER A 91 -2.74 9.66 -16.30
N ASP A 92 -4.05 9.41 -16.34
CA ASP A 92 -5.02 9.74 -15.29
C ASP A 92 -4.83 8.90 -14.01
N LEU A 93 -4.31 7.68 -14.12
CA LEU A 93 -4.08 6.79 -12.99
C LEU A 93 -2.69 6.95 -12.36
N ALA A 94 -1.68 7.33 -13.14
CA ALA A 94 -0.27 7.38 -12.73
C ALA A 94 0.02 8.26 -11.50
N ALA A 95 -0.77 9.31 -11.25
CA ALA A 95 -0.55 10.25 -10.14
C ALA A 95 -1.75 10.34 -9.19
N THR A 96 -2.63 9.34 -9.18
CA THR A 96 -3.79 9.38 -8.27
C THR A 96 -3.29 9.28 -6.82
N ARG A 97 -3.33 10.39 -6.10
CA ARG A 97 -3.18 10.38 -4.64
C ARG A 97 -4.43 9.78 -4.05
N GLN A 98 -4.28 8.77 -3.20
CA GLN A 98 -5.43 8.32 -2.42
C GLN A 98 -5.72 9.37 -1.34
N PRO A 99 -6.98 9.83 -1.19
CA PRO A 99 -7.37 10.57 0.00
C PRO A 99 -7.10 9.68 1.22
N ASP A 100 -6.77 10.30 2.36
CA ASP A 100 -6.65 9.51 3.58
C ASP A 100 -7.98 8.76 3.82
N MET A 101 -7.87 7.52 4.28
CA MET A 101 -9.05 6.72 4.64
C MET A 101 -9.62 7.15 6.00
N ALA A 102 -9.14 8.25 6.58
CA ALA A 102 -9.61 8.77 7.87
C ALA A 102 -10.86 9.64 7.69
N ASP A 103 -11.02 10.29 6.53
CA ASP A 103 -12.14 11.19 6.23
C ASP A 103 -13.27 10.56 5.38
N SER A 104 -13.30 9.22 5.23
CA SER A 104 -14.49 8.55 4.69
C SER A 104 -15.62 8.60 5.72
N GLU A 105 -16.37 9.71 5.75
CA GLU A 105 -17.68 9.76 6.40
C GLU A 105 -18.56 8.66 5.80
N VAL A 106 -19.01 7.74 6.67
CA VAL A 106 -20.05 6.77 6.35
C VAL A 106 -21.31 7.58 6.05
N VAL A 107 -21.64 7.74 4.77
CA VAL A 107 -22.97 8.22 4.36
C VAL A 107 -23.96 7.15 4.81
N GLY A 108 -24.58 7.36 5.97
CA GLY A 108 -25.67 6.54 6.45
C GLY A 108 -26.79 6.59 5.42
N THR A 109 -27.14 5.43 4.86
CA THR A 109 -28.34 5.30 4.04
C THR A 109 -29.56 5.51 4.94
N GLU A 110 -30.05 6.74 5.01
CA GLU A 110 -31.38 7.04 5.53
C GLU A 110 -32.43 6.53 4.55
N GLU A 111 -32.89 5.30 4.77
CA GLU A 111 -34.25 4.90 4.39
C GLU A 111 -34.95 4.35 5.64
N ALA A 112 -35.29 5.25 6.56
CA ALA A 112 -36.29 4.97 7.58
C ALA A 112 -37.69 5.20 6.97
N VAL A 113 -38.28 4.15 6.40
CA VAL A 113 -39.71 4.16 6.09
C VAL A 113 -40.47 4.11 7.42
N ALA A 114 -40.95 5.27 7.87
CA ALA A 114 -41.82 5.38 9.03
C ALA A 114 -43.22 4.84 8.69
N VAL A 115 -43.53 3.61 9.09
CA VAL A 115 -44.91 3.14 9.22
C VAL A 115 -45.26 3.10 10.69
N GLY A 116 -46.02 4.10 11.14
CA GLY A 116 -46.74 3.99 12.41
C GLY A 116 -46.94 5.28 13.18
N GLU A 117 -47.73 6.22 12.66
CA GLU A 117 -48.48 7.14 13.52
C GLU A 117 -49.85 7.47 12.91
N GLN A 118 -50.91 6.78 13.37
CA GLN A 118 -52.24 7.39 13.43
C GLN A 118 -52.55 7.58 14.92
N ARG A 119 -52.17 8.76 15.45
CA ARG A 119 -52.39 9.15 16.85
C ARG A 119 -53.86 9.52 17.07
N ALA A 120 -54.50 8.75 17.94
CA ALA A 120 -55.31 9.15 19.11
C ALA A 120 -56.31 10.33 19.06
N ARG A 121 -57.56 9.98 19.41
CA ARG A 121 -58.55 10.67 20.29
C ARG A 121 -59.36 11.87 19.76
N LEU A 122 -60.68 11.64 19.66
CA LEU A 122 -61.72 12.22 20.52
C LEU A 122 -62.79 11.14 20.79
#